data_AF-A0A8G2FXS1-F1
#
_entry.id   AF-A0A8G2FXS1-F1
#
_cell.length_a   1.000
_cell.length_b   1.000
_cell.length_c   1.000
_cell.angle_alpha   90.00
_cell.angle_beta   90.00
_cell.angle_gamma   90.00
#
_symmetry.space_group_name_H-M   'P 1'
#
loop_
_entity.id
_entity.type
_entity.pdbx_description
1 polymer ?
#
loop_
_entity_poly.entity_id
_entity_poly.type
_entity_poly.pdbx_seq_one_letter_code
_entity_poly.pdbx_strand_id
1 'polypeptide(L)'
;MIKRQKPTESGCLNYQNNHCGLMKSVLLALWGDPLGWKRVKYSMNNEKYLSITSSSVISRNKNIDKSFIFIPDSIFPELLNSVDNLKDCFKSKLIDHIKNYDTESADFINKSDVNIFPSMGSYYKDKLYRYDVDIKFLYSYFYVSILKSIEFFNDIDTFLIDTTHGVNFMQLIFTESVRHACNTYSLNYRRNIKLEFYNSDPYYKSDDTILNINTIKIDLIDSKNILSVISRDFLNKYKDNKNSIKNYFKKINRDGLEIYIKACSIMVQSDIIPYLLYVIDNKHQCFNIDQENNFSITIKNDGNLINVQQDFPDSIKINIESLAFIDSLRAVYNSMKSHNKYNIKDIYDLTDIFFGSDSDITFLKNELKNIKNNKMRTHGRYIDLSEFTRNFKAHAGLLDYICNVDSNCIEFKTASVNNKKIDMDFIVESLVRSHVKL
;
A
#
# COMPACT_ATOMS: atom_id res chain seq x y z
N MET A 1 8.93 39.09 -17.56
CA MET A 1 8.96 39.02 -16.08
C MET A 1 7.61 38.49 -15.60
N ILE A 2 7.52 37.18 -15.40
CA ILE A 2 6.30 36.51 -14.93
C ILE A 2 6.39 36.40 -13.42
N LYS A 3 5.48 37.07 -12.71
CA LYS A 3 5.38 37.05 -11.24
C LYS A 3 4.95 35.64 -10.79
N ARG A 4 5.81 34.98 -10.01
CA ARG A 4 5.46 33.75 -9.28
C ARG A 4 4.40 34.06 -8.23
N GLN A 5 3.22 33.46 -8.35
CA GLN A 5 2.27 33.36 -7.23
C GLN A 5 2.81 32.35 -6.21
N LYS A 6 2.78 32.74 -4.93
CA LYS A 6 3.07 31.86 -3.79
C LYS A 6 1.97 30.79 -3.67
N PRO A 7 2.30 29.55 -3.28
CA PRO A 7 1.28 28.57 -2.93
C PRO A 7 0.66 28.98 -1.59
N THR A 8 -0.66 29.17 -1.61
CA THR A 8 -1.47 29.37 -0.40
C THR A 8 -1.57 28.08 0.38
N GLU A 9 -1.21 28.14 1.65
CA GLU A 9 -1.51 27.15 2.69
C GLU A 9 -3.02 26.95 2.79
N SER A 10 -3.49 25.73 2.49
CA SER A 10 -4.72 25.10 3.03
C SER A 10 -5.04 23.82 2.25
N GLY A 11 -4.14 22.84 2.32
CA GLY A 11 -4.45 21.45 2.01
C GLY A 11 -5.14 20.76 3.19
N CYS A 12 -6.19 21.36 3.75
CA CYS A 12 -7.11 20.63 4.61
C CYS A 12 -8.04 19.86 3.67
N LEU A 13 -7.84 18.54 3.58
CA LEU A 13 -8.86 17.63 3.08
C LEU A 13 -10.05 17.73 4.06
N ASN A 14 -10.93 18.69 3.80
CA ASN A 14 -12.27 18.71 4.38
C ASN A 14 -13.00 17.48 3.82
N TYR A 15 -12.93 16.38 4.57
CA TYR A 15 -13.86 15.27 4.46
C TYR A 15 -15.25 15.76 4.88
N GLN A 16 -15.93 16.49 3.99
CA GLN A 16 -17.35 16.73 4.09
C GLN A 16 -18.08 15.78 3.16
N ASN A 17 -18.77 14.84 3.81
CA ASN A 17 -19.84 13.99 3.34
C ASN A 17 -20.46 14.41 2.00
N ASN A 18 -20.07 13.72 0.93
CA ASN A 18 -20.89 13.61 -0.27
C ASN A 18 -21.07 12.11 -0.56
N HIS A 19 -22.28 11.62 -0.27
CA HIS A 19 -22.87 10.35 -0.70
C HIS A 19 -21.90 9.19 -1.01
N CYS A 20 -21.27 8.62 0.03
CA CYS A 20 -20.67 7.29 -0.08
C CYS A 20 -21.72 6.27 0.35
N GLY A 21 -22.28 5.51 -0.60
CA GLY A 21 -23.16 4.39 -0.30
C GLY A 21 -22.39 3.33 0.50
N LEU A 22 -23.09 2.62 1.39
CA LEU A 22 -22.46 1.58 2.23
C LEU A 22 -21.90 0.45 1.33
N MET A 23 -20.59 0.42 1.09
CA MET A 23 -19.92 -0.58 0.25
C MET A 23 -19.14 -1.59 1.10
N LYS A 24 -19.78 -2.72 1.40
CA LYS A 24 -19.14 -3.77 2.21
C LYS A 24 -18.16 -4.65 1.43
N SER A 25 -18.29 -4.73 0.10
CA SER A 25 -17.51 -5.67 -0.70
C SER A 25 -17.15 -5.12 -2.08
N VAL A 26 -15.92 -5.39 -2.52
CA VAL A 26 -15.42 -5.00 -3.86
C VAL A 26 -14.73 -6.17 -4.54
N LEU A 27 -14.82 -6.22 -5.87
CA LEU A 27 -14.13 -7.22 -6.70
C LEU A 27 -12.88 -6.60 -7.34
N LEU A 28 -11.74 -7.25 -7.18
CA LEU A 28 -10.49 -6.98 -7.88
C LEU A 28 -10.20 -8.16 -8.82
N ALA A 29 -10.24 -7.94 -10.13
CA ALA A 29 -10.04 -9.00 -11.12
C ALA A 29 -8.79 -8.73 -11.96
N LEU A 30 -7.93 -9.73 -12.11
CA LEU A 30 -6.79 -9.68 -13.03
C LEU A 30 -7.11 -10.42 -14.32
N TRP A 31 -7.00 -9.74 -15.45
CA TRP A 31 -7.33 -10.27 -16.78
C TRP A 31 -6.09 -10.35 -17.67
N GLY A 32 -5.99 -11.43 -18.45
CA GLY A 32 -5.11 -11.59 -19.60
C GLY A 32 -5.71 -10.99 -20.87
N ASP A 33 -5.64 -11.71 -21.99
CA ASP A 33 -6.28 -11.31 -23.25
C ASP A 33 -7.72 -11.90 -23.34
N PRO A 34 -8.77 -11.09 -23.14
CA PRO A 34 -10.16 -11.54 -23.18
C PRO A 34 -10.68 -11.75 -24.60
N LEU A 35 -9.95 -11.32 -25.65
CA LEU A 35 -10.42 -11.41 -27.02
C LEU A 35 -10.54 -12.86 -27.50
N GLY A 36 -9.76 -13.76 -26.91
CA GLY A 36 -9.75 -15.19 -27.22
C GLY A 36 -10.64 -16.05 -26.33
N TRP A 37 -11.26 -15.50 -25.28
CA TRP A 37 -12.08 -16.27 -24.35
C TRP A 37 -13.36 -16.79 -25.00
N LYS A 38 -13.90 -17.87 -24.43
CA LYS A 38 -15.12 -18.52 -24.89
C LYS A 38 -16.19 -18.42 -23.83
N ARG A 39 -17.44 -18.31 -24.26
CA ARG A 39 -18.59 -18.32 -23.37
C ARG A 39 -18.83 -19.75 -22.89
N VAL A 40 -18.74 -19.96 -21.59
CA VAL A 40 -18.78 -21.29 -20.95
C VAL A 40 -19.74 -21.29 -19.77
N LYS A 41 -20.13 -22.47 -19.30
CA LYS A 41 -20.94 -22.63 -18.10
C LYS A 41 -20.03 -22.62 -16.88
N TYR A 42 -20.11 -21.57 -16.07
CA TYR A 42 -19.52 -21.53 -14.74
C TYR A 42 -20.51 -22.06 -13.70
N SER A 43 -20.00 -22.66 -12.62
CA SER A 43 -20.79 -22.91 -11.42
C SER A 43 -20.16 -22.28 -10.20
N MET A 44 -20.99 -21.64 -9.38
CA MET A 44 -20.60 -21.05 -8.10
C MET A 44 -21.76 -21.20 -7.13
N ASN A 45 -21.51 -21.71 -5.93
CA ASN A 45 -22.53 -21.97 -4.91
C ASN A 45 -23.75 -22.75 -5.44
N ASN A 46 -23.51 -23.79 -6.24
CA ASN A 46 -24.51 -24.64 -6.92
C ASN A 46 -25.39 -23.94 -7.97
N GLU A 47 -25.19 -22.64 -8.20
CA GLU A 47 -25.83 -21.92 -9.30
C GLU A 47 -24.96 -22.02 -10.55
N LYS A 48 -25.60 -21.94 -11.72
CA LYS A 48 -24.94 -22.06 -13.03
C LYS A 48 -25.12 -20.78 -13.82
N TYR A 49 -24.04 -20.32 -14.43
CA TYR A 49 -23.98 -19.07 -15.14
C TYR A 49 -23.32 -19.28 -16.49
N LEU A 50 -23.94 -18.81 -17.56
CA LEU A 50 -23.33 -18.81 -18.87
C LEU A 50 -22.61 -17.47 -19.06
N SER A 51 -21.27 -17.49 -19.14
CA SER A 51 -20.45 -16.27 -19.15
C SER A 51 -19.13 -16.47 -19.88
N ILE A 52 -18.56 -15.41 -20.45
CA ILE A 52 -17.19 -15.39 -20.97
C ILE A 52 -16.13 -15.17 -19.88
N THR A 53 -16.54 -14.68 -18.69
CA THR A 53 -15.63 -14.38 -17.58
C THR A 53 -16.19 -14.80 -16.23
N SER A 54 -15.32 -15.32 -15.36
CA SER A 54 -15.62 -15.63 -13.97
C SER A 54 -15.94 -14.38 -13.15
N SER A 55 -15.35 -13.24 -13.51
CA SER A 55 -15.50 -11.99 -12.75
C SER A 55 -16.94 -11.50 -12.76
N SER A 56 -17.64 -11.61 -13.90
CA SER A 56 -19.06 -11.27 -13.99
C SER A 56 -19.96 -12.26 -13.23
N VAL A 57 -19.54 -13.52 -13.10
CA VAL A 57 -20.24 -14.53 -12.30
C VAL A 57 -20.08 -14.26 -10.82
N ILE A 58 -18.84 -13.98 -10.37
CA ILE A 58 -18.54 -13.63 -8.98
C ILE A 58 -19.32 -12.37 -8.56
N SER A 59 -19.27 -11.32 -9.39
CA SER A 59 -19.99 -10.07 -9.11
C SER A 59 -21.50 -10.29 -8.98
N ARG A 60 -22.12 -11.09 -9.87
CA ARG A 60 -23.55 -11.42 -9.78
C ARG A 60 -23.89 -12.28 -8.57
N ASN A 61 -23.17 -13.39 -8.36
CA ASN A 61 -23.45 -14.32 -7.27
C ASN A 61 -23.28 -13.67 -5.88
N LYS A 62 -22.32 -12.75 -5.76
CA LYS A 62 -22.01 -12.05 -4.49
C LYS A 62 -22.68 -10.68 -4.37
N ASN A 63 -23.48 -10.27 -5.35
CA ASN A 63 -24.13 -8.95 -5.41
C ASN A 63 -23.14 -7.79 -5.19
N ILE A 64 -22.05 -7.79 -5.97
CA ILE A 64 -20.97 -6.79 -5.85
C ILE A 64 -21.27 -5.60 -6.76
N ASP A 65 -21.46 -4.43 -6.14
CA ASP A 65 -21.77 -3.18 -6.83
C ASP A 65 -20.56 -2.54 -7.52
N LYS A 66 -19.34 -2.80 -7.01
CA LYS A 66 -18.11 -2.19 -7.53
C LYS A 66 -17.03 -3.22 -7.83
N SER A 67 -16.57 -3.18 -9.07
CA SER A 67 -15.53 -4.07 -9.60
C SER A 67 -14.43 -3.26 -10.28
N PHE A 68 -13.20 -3.69 -10.09
CA PHE A 68 -12.00 -3.12 -10.69
C PHE A 68 -11.28 -4.23 -11.48
N ILE A 69 -11.17 -4.02 -12.78
CA ILE A 69 -10.55 -4.97 -13.72
C ILE A 69 -9.17 -4.43 -14.07
N PHE A 70 -8.13 -5.22 -13.82
CA PHE A 70 -6.75 -4.90 -14.17
C PHE A 70 -6.37 -5.68 -15.43
N ILE A 71 -6.02 -4.98 -16.50
CA ILE A 71 -5.88 -5.56 -17.83
C ILE A 71 -4.64 -5.01 -18.58
N PRO A 72 -3.89 -5.83 -19.31
CA PRO A 72 -2.66 -5.38 -19.99
C PRO A 72 -2.97 -4.46 -21.17
N ASP A 73 -2.14 -3.44 -21.37
CA ASP A 73 -2.23 -2.52 -22.52
C ASP A 73 -1.95 -3.20 -23.87
N SER A 74 -1.33 -4.38 -23.88
CA SER A 74 -0.97 -5.11 -25.11
C SER A 74 -2.14 -5.67 -25.90
N ILE A 75 -3.38 -5.59 -25.40
CA ILE A 75 -4.58 -6.13 -26.06
C ILE A 75 -4.91 -5.34 -27.32
N PHE A 76 -4.82 -4.00 -27.24
CA PHE A 76 -5.16 -3.05 -28.31
C PHE A 76 -3.98 -2.11 -28.59
N PRO A 77 -2.86 -2.62 -29.13
CA PRO A 77 -1.65 -1.83 -29.38
C PRO A 77 -1.87 -0.57 -30.22
N GLU A 78 -2.83 -0.60 -31.13
CA GLU A 78 -3.20 0.51 -32.00
C GLU A 78 -3.69 1.74 -31.24
N LEU A 79 -4.19 1.57 -30.01
CA LEU A 79 -4.67 2.67 -29.17
C LEU A 79 -3.52 3.42 -28.47
N LEU A 80 -2.30 2.86 -28.44
CA LEU A 80 -1.16 3.49 -27.75
C LEU A 80 -0.71 4.81 -28.41
N ASN A 81 -1.10 5.04 -29.68
CA ASN A 81 -0.87 6.31 -30.37
C ASN A 81 -1.89 7.40 -29.99
N SER A 82 -2.98 7.04 -29.31
CA SER A 82 -4.05 7.94 -28.87
C SER A 82 -4.00 8.10 -27.36
N VAL A 83 -3.08 8.96 -26.90
CA VAL A 83 -2.78 9.13 -25.46
C VAL A 83 -3.92 9.82 -24.72
N ASP A 84 -4.60 10.77 -25.38
CA ASP A 84 -5.76 11.46 -24.81
C ASP A 84 -6.96 10.50 -24.76
N ASN A 85 -7.36 10.10 -23.55
CA ASN A 85 -8.46 9.17 -23.25
C ASN A 85 -8.22 7.68 -23.56
N LEU A 86 -6.96 7.21 -23.49
CA LEU A 86 -6.62 5.79 -23.70
C LEU A 86 -7.54 4.83 -22.93
N LYS A 87 -7.80 5.09 -21.64
CA LYS A 87 -8.64 4.24 -20.78
C LYS A 87 -10.07 4.10 -21.28
N ASP A 88 -10.69 5.20 -21.71
CA ASP A 88 -12.07 5.20 -22.20
C ASP A 88 -12.19 4.54 -23.57
N CYS A 89 -11.26 4.85 -24.48
CA CYS A 89 -11.19 4.20 -25.80
C CYS A 89 -10.98 2.68 -25.67
N PHE A 90 -10.08 2.28 -24.78
CA PHE A 90 -9.79 0.87 -24.51
C PHE A 90 -11.02 0.15 -23.95
N LYS A 91 -11.66 0.75 -22.94
CA LYS A 91 -12.88 0.20 -22.32
C LYS A 91 -14.01 0.08 -23.33
N SER A 92 -14.26 1.11 -24.14
CA SER A 92 -15.29 1.07 -25.19
C SER A 92 -15.03 -0.07 -26.17
N LYS A 93 -13.80 -0.18 -26.68
CA LYS A 93 -13.42 -1.23 -27.63
C LYS A 93 -13.55 -2.64 -27.05
N LEU A 94 -13.19 -2.80 -25.77
CA LEU A 94 -13.35 -4.05 -25.04
C LEU A 94 -14.84 -4.43 -24.92
N ILE A 95 -15.70 -3.49 -24.54
CA ILE A 95 -17.15 -3.69 -24.43
C ILE A 95 -17.73 -4.11 -25.79
N ASP A 96 -17.40 -3.40 -26.86
CA ASP A 96 -17.91 -3.67 -28.21
C ASP A 96 -17.52 -5.08 -28.68
N HIS A 97 -16.27 -5.50 -28.43
CA HIS A 97 -15.82 -6.85 -28.77
C HIS A 97 -16.61 -7.91 -28.00
N ILE A 98 -16.70 -7.77 -26.67
CA ILE A 98 -17.34 -8.76 -25.79
C ILE A 98 -18.85 -8.84 -26.02
N LYS A 99 -19.50 -7.72 -26.33
CA LYS A 99 -20.96 -7.65 -26.58
C LYS A 99 -21.42 -8.56 -27.72
N ASN A 100 -20.56 -8.82 -28.71
CA ASN A 100 -20.86 -9.75 -29.80
C ASN A 100 -20.98 -11.21 -29.36
N TYR A 101 -20.45 -11.56 -28.18
CA TYR A 101 -20.41 -12.93 -27.67
C TYR A 101 -21.21 -13.10 -26.38
N ASP A 102 -21.23 -12.08 -25.51
CA ASP A 102 -21.85 -12.13 -24.20
C ASP A 102 -22.25 -10.72 -23.69
N THR A 103 -23.52 -10.36 -23.90
CA THR A 103 -24.07 -9.05 -23.52
C THR A 103 -24.01 -8.79 -22.02
N GLU A 104 -24.22 -9.82 -21.19
CA GLU A 104 -24.20 -9.68 -19.72
C GLU A 104 -22.78 -9.35 -19.22
N SER A 105 -21.76 -9.97 -19.80
CA SER A 105 -20.36 -9.66 -19.47
C SER A 105 -19.94 -8.30 -20.00
N ALA A 106 -20.46 -7.86 -21.15
CA ALA A 106 -20.24 -6.50 -21.64
C ALA A 106 -20.84 -5.45 -20.67
N ASP A 107 -22.05 -5.69 -20.15
CA ASP A 107 -22.70 -4.84 -19.15
C ASP A 107 -21.91 -4.80 -17.83
N PHE A 108 -21.34 -5.93 -17.40
CA PHE A 108 -20.44 -6.00 -16.26
C PHE A 108 -19.21 -5.11 -16.45
N ILE A 109 -18.54 -5.19 -17.61
CA ILE A 109 -17.38 -4.33 -17.93
C ILE A 109 -17.79 -2.86 -17.93
N ASN A 110 -18.95 -2.53 -18.49
CA ASN A 110 -19.47 -1.17 -18.52
C ASN A 110 -19.62 -0.56 -17.11
N LYS A 111 -20.11 -1.34 -16.15
CA LYS A 111 -20.25 -0.93 -14.74
C LYS A 111 -18.94 -0.99 -13.93
N SER A 112 -17.94 -1.71 -14.43
CA SER A 112 -16.64 -1.86 -13.79
C SER A 112 -15.69 -0.70 -14.10
N ASP A 113 -14.71 -0.49 -13.23
CA ASP A 113 -13.56 0.37 -13.54
C ASP A 113 -12.45 -0.47 -14.19
N VAL A 114 -11.95 -0.05 -15.35
CA VAL A 114 -10.94 -0.79 -16.12
C VAL A 114 -9.60 -0.08 -15.98
N ASN A 115 -8.69 -0.69 -15.23
CA ASN A 115 -7.34 -0.21 -15.00
C ASN A 115 -6.36 -0.91 -15.95
N ILE A 116 -5.71 -0.12 -16.80
CA ILE A 116 -4.73 -0.61 -17.77
C ILE A 116 -3.36 -0.64 -17.12
N PHE A 117 -2.64 -1.76 -17.21
CA PHE A 117 -1.27 -1.88 -16.71
C PHE A 117 -0.27 -2.15 -17.85
N PRO A 118 1.02 -1.77 -17.69
CA PRO A 118 2.01 -1.94 -18.74
C PRO A 118 2.40 -3.40 -18.93
N SER A 119 2.50 -3.82 -20.19
CA SER A 119 2.77 -5.20 -20.57
C SER A 119 4.27 -5.49 -20.70
N MET A 120 4.61 -6.78 -20.76
CA MET A 120 5.97 -7.23 -21.06
C MET A 120 5.89 -8.42 -22.01
N GLY A 121 6.68 -8.41 -23.08
CA GLY A 121 6.77 -9.54 -23.99
C GLY A 121 6.65 -9.15 -25.46
N SER A 122 6.42 -10.14 -26.32
CA SER A 122 6.26 -9.93 -27.76
C SER A 122 4.94 -10.54 -28.23
N TYR A 123 4.12 -9.72 -28.90
CA TYR A 123 2.77 -10.08 -29.32
C TYR A 123 2.59 -9.81 -30.79
N TYR A 124 2.05 -10.78 -31.53
CA TYR A 124 1.75 -10.62 -32.94
C TYR A 124 0.27 -10.24 -33.11
N LYS A 125 0.02 -9.11 -33.80
CA LYS A 125 -1.32 -8.71 -34.26
C LYS A 125 -1.25 -8.55 -35.79
N ASP A 126 -1.22 -7.32 -36.29
CA ASP A 126 -0.88 -6.98 -37.68
C ASP A 126 0.65 -6.90 -37.88
N LYS A 127 1.35 -6.48 -36.84
CA LYS A 127 2.81 -6.40 -36.71
C LYS A 127 3.27 -7.10 -35.44
N LEU A 128 4.58 -7.29 -35.32
CA LEU A 128 5.18 -7.76 -34.08
C LEU A 128 5.38 -6.57 -33.14
N TYR A 129 4.69 -6.56 -31.99
CA TYR A 129 4.86 -5.56 -30.94
C TYR A 129 5.73 -6.14 -29.83
N ARG A 130 6.80 -5.43 -29.45
CA ARG A 130 7.68 -5.79 -28.34
C ARG A 130 7.53 -4.77 -27.23
N TYR A 131 6.98 -5.21 -26.10
CA TYR A 131 6.80 -4.42 -24.89
C TYR A 131 7.96 -4.64 -23.94
N ASP A 132 8.59 -3.54 -23.53
CA ASP A 132 9.69 -3.51 -22.60
C ASP A 132 9.35 -2.60 -21.41
N VAL A 133 9.36 -3.18 -20.22
CA VAL A 133 9.08 -2.50 -18.95
C VAL A 133 9.90 -3.16 -17.84
N ASP A 134 10.36 -2.38 -16.86
CA ASP A 134 11.00 -2.94 -15.68
C ASP A 134 9.96 -3.57 -14.75
N ILE A 135 9.71 -4.86 -14.97
CA ILE A 135 8.75 -5.71 -14.25
C ILE A 135 8.89 -5.64 -12.72
N LYS A 136 10.06 -5.28 -12.19
CA LYS A 136 10.29 -5.17 -10.74
C LYS A 136 9.38 -4.14 -10.09
N PHE A 137 9.00 -3.10 -10.83
CA PHE A 137 8.11 -2.04 -10.33
C PHE A 137 6.63 -2.30 -10.61
N LEU A 138 6.28 -3.41 -11.27
CA LEU A 138 4.88 -3.77 -11.50
C LEU A 138 4.15 -4.08 -10.17
N TYR A 139 4.86 -4.60 -9.15
CA TYR A 139 4.33 -4.75 -7.79
C TYR A 139 3.84 -3.40 -7.23
N SER A 140 4.70 -2.40 -7.30
CA SER A 140 4.45 -1.05 -6.83
C SER A 140 3.35 -0.37 -7.65
N TYR A 141 3.34 -0.59 -8.97
CA TYR A 141 2.27 -0.09 -9.84
C TYR A 141 0.90 -0.61 -9.43
N PHE A 142 0.73 -1.94 -9.26
CA PHE A 142 -0.54 -2.51 -8.84
C PHE A 142 -0.95 -2.02 -7.47
N TYR A 143 -0.01 -1.95 -6.52
CA TYR A 143 -0.25 -1.42 -5.18
C TYR A 143 -0.88 -0.02 -5.20
N VAL A 144 -0.23 0.93 -5.90
CA VAL A 144 -0.73 2.31 -6.00
C VAL A 144 -2.05 2.36 -6.76
N SER A 145 -2.17 1.60 -7.84
CA SER A 145 -3.39 1.58 -8.67
C SER A 145 -4.59 1.02 -7.91
N ILE A 146 -4.40 0.01 -7.06
CA ILE A 146 -5.44 -0.55 -6.20
C ILE A 146 -5.85 0.49 -5.15
N LEU A 147 -4.90 1.10 -4.44
CA LEU A 147 -5.20 2.11 -3.42
C LEU A 147 -5.98 3.30 -3.98
N LYS A 148 -5.58 3.82 -5.15
CA LYS A 148 -6.31 4.89 -5.84
C LYS A 148 -7.70 4.46 -6.29
N SER A 149 -7.82 3.24 -6.82
CA SER A 149 -9.13 2.71 -7.24
C SER A 149 -10.14 2.67 -6.08
N ILE A 150 -9.65 2.45 -4.86
CA ILE A 150 -10.50 2.33 -3.66
C ILE A 150 -10.48 3.55 -2.74
N GLU A 151 -9.82 4.64 -3.11
CA GLU A 151 -9.53 5.75 -2.19
C GLU A 151 -10.78 6.46 -1.66
N PHE A 152 -11.88 6.41 -2.43
CA PHE A 152 -13.15 7.06 -2.08
C PHE A 152 -14.08 6.20 -1.22
N PHE A 153 -13.72 4.94 -0.95
CA PHE A 153 -14.53 4.02 -0.15
C PHE A 153 -13.87 3.81 1.21
N ASN A 154 -14.59 4.01 2.30
CA ASN A 154 -14.05 3.93 3.66
C ASN A 154 -14.63 2.81 4.53
N ASP A 155 -15.47 1.96 3.94
CA ASP A 155 -16.27 0.95 4.63
C ASP A 155 -16.20 -0.45 4.00
N ILE A 156 -15.17 -0.70 3.19
CA ILE A 156 -14.93 -2.01 2.58
C ILE A 156 -14.46 -2.99 3.67
N ASP A 157 -15.21 -4.07 3.85
CA ASP A 157 -14.88 -5.16 4.78
C ASP A 157 -14.39 -6.42 4.06
N THR A 158 -14.71 -6.58 2.78
CA THR A 158 -14.33 -7.75 1.99
C THR A 158 -13.82 -7.38 0.61
N PHE A 159 -12.64 -7.86 0.27
CA PHE A 159 -12.13 -7.83 -1.10
C PHE A 159 -12.24 -9.23 -1.68
N LEU A 160 -12.86 -9.34 -2.84
CA LEU A 160 -12.93 -10.56 -3.64
C LEU A 160 -11.87 -10.43 -4.73
N ILE A 161 -10.97 -11.40 -4.84
CA ILE A 161 -9.85 -11.38 -5.77
C ILE A 161 -10.06 -12.49 -6.79
N ASP A 162 -10.34 -12.14 -8.04
CA ASP A 162 -10.46 -13.12 -9.13
C ASP A 162 -9.13 -13.25 -9.88
N THR A 163 -8.49 -14.41 -9.72
CA THR A 163 -7.22 -14.74 -10.40
C THR A 163 -7.41 -15.61 -11.64
N THR A 164 -8.63 -16.07 -11.92
CA THR A 164 -8.95 -17.06 -12.97
C THR A 164 -8.31 -16.75 -14.31
N HIS A 165 -8.37 -15.48 -14.70
CA HIS A 165 -7.97 -15.00 -16.02
C HIS A 165 -6.59 -14.35 -16.04
N GLY A 166 -5.90 -14.30 -14.90
CA GLY A 166 -4.54 -13.82 -14.82
C GLY A 166 -3.58 -14.75 -15.56
N VAL A 167 -2.43 -14.22 -15.99
CA VAL A 167 -1.50 -14.96 -16.85
C VAL A 167 -0.10 -15.01 -16.22
N ASN A 168 0.48 -16.20 -16.14
CA ASN A 168 1.86 -16.44 -15.70
C ASN A 168 2.20 -15.76 -14.35
N PHE A 169 3.33 -15.05 -14.31
CA PHE A 169 3.83 -14.35 -13.13
C PHE A 169 2.90 -13.24 -12.65
N MET A 170 2.00 -12.71 -13.49
CA MET A 170 1.20 -11.53 -13.13
C MET A 170 0.23 -11.83 -11.99
N GLN A 171 -0.27 -13.07 -11.88
CA GLN A 171 -1.12 -13.48 -10.75
C GLN A 171 -0.37 -13.35 -9.42
N LEU A 172 0.89 -13.81 -9.38
CA LEU A 172 1.73 -13.68 -8.17
C LEU A 172 1.97 -12.21 -7.83
N ILE A 173 2.38 -11.40 -8.81
CA ILE A 173 2.63 -9.98 -8.60
C ILE A 173 1.36 -9.28 -8.09
N PHE A 174 0.24 -9.49 -8.76
CA PHE A 174 -1.03 -8.86 -8.43
C PHE A 174 -1.52 -9.25 -7.03
N THR A 175 -1.53 -10.54 -6.69
CA THR A 175 -2.05 -11.01 -5.40
C THR A 175 -1.21 -10.52 -4.21
N GLU A 176 0.12 -10.45 -4.36
CA GLU A 176 0.98 -9.84 -3.34
C GLU A 176 0.75 -8.33 -3.24
N SER A 177 0.60 -7.62 -4.36
CA SER A 177 0.25 -6.20 -4.37
C SER A 177 -1.10 -5.90 -3.73
N VAL A 178 -2.12 -6.74 -3.97
CA VAL A 178 -3.43 -6.64 -3.31
C VAL A 178 -3.27 -6.78 -1.81
N ARG A 179 -2.49 -7.75 -1.32
CA ARG A 179 -2.30 -7.93 0.13
C ARG A 179 -1.70 -6.69 0.78
N HIS A 180 -0.65 -6.13 0.20
CA HIS A 180 -0.04 -4.89 0.71
C HIS A 180 -1.01 -3.69 0.64
N ALA A 181 -1.76 -3.53 -0.46
CA ALA A 181 -2.74 -2.45 -0.57
C ALA A 181 -3.86 -2.59 0.46
N CYS A 182 -4.39 -3.79 0.67
CA CYS A 182 -5.40 -4.06 1.69
C CYS A 182 -4.86 -3.87 3.12
N ASN A 183 -3.60 -4.21 3.38
CA ASN A 183 -2.95 -3.92 4.67
C ASN A 183 -2.91 -2.40 4.94
N THR A 184 -2.48 -1.61 3.96
CA THR A 184 -2.48 -0.14 4.05
C THR A 184 -3.90 0.42 4.20
N TYR A 185 -4.87 -0.13 3.47
CA TYR A 185 -6.29 0.26 3.59
C TYR A 185 -6.84 -0.03 4.99
N SER A 186 -6.59 -1.24 5.51
CA SER A 186 -7.00 -1.69 6.85
C SER A 186 -6.49 -0.73 7.93
N LEU A 187 -5.24 -0.30 7.78
CA LEU A 187 -4.59 0.65 8.66
C LEU A 187 -5.24 2.05 8.59
N ASN A 188 -5.43 2.57 7.37
CA ASN A 188 -6.00 3.91 7.15
C ASN A 188 -7.41 4.04 7.71
N TYR A 189 -8.25 3.04 7.47
CA TYR A 189 -9.66 3.06 7.85
C TYR A 189 -9.97 2.32 9.15
N ARG A 190 -8.97 1.69 9.76
CA ARG A 190 -9.05 0.97 11.05
C ARG A 190 -10.10 -0.14 11.01
N ARG A 191 -10.03 -0.95 9.97
CA ARG A 191 -11.00 -2.02 9.70
C ARG A 191 -10.31 -3.36 9.56
N ASN A 192 -10.95 -4.37 10.12
CA ASN A 192 -10.60 -5.75 9.80
C ASN A 192 -11.11 -6.07 8.40
N ILE A 193 -10.25 -6.68 7.58
CA ILE A 193 -10.57 -6.96 6.18
C ILE A 193 -10.51 -8.46 5.94
N LYS A 194 -11.48 -8.97 5.19
CA LYS A 194 -11.45 -10.31 4.61
C LYS A 194 -10.99 -10.24 3.15
N LEU A 195 -10.01 -11.05 2.79
CA LEU A 195 -9.62 -11.28 1.40
C LEU A 195 -10.09 -12.66 0.99
N GLU A 196 -10.90 -12.77 -0.06
CA GLU A 196 -11.36 -14.03 -0.63
C GLU A 196 -10.78 -14.19 -2.05
N PHE A 197 -9.91 -15.17 -2.25
CA PHE A 197 -9.29 -15.43 -3.55
C PHE A 197 -10.08 -16.51 -4.28
N TYR A 198 -10.36 -16.26 -5.55
CA TYR A 198 -11.16 -17.11 -6.43
C TYR A 198 -10.38 -17.53 -7.66
N ASN A 199 -10.53 -18.79 -8.06
CA ASN A 199 -10.01 -19.32 -9.32
C ASN A 199 -10.95 -20.37 -9.88
N SER A 200 -11.26 -20.30 -11.18
CA SER A 200 -12.06 -21.34 -11.80
C SER A 200 -11.26 -22.61 -12.10
N ASP A 201 -11.97 -23.71 -12.29
CA ASP A 201 -11.44 -24.89 -12.96
C ASP A 201 -10.84 -24.49 -14.32
N PRO A 202 -9.75 -25.14 -14.75
CA PRO A 202 -9.12 -24.86 -16.03
C PRO A 202 -10.07 -25.16 -17.19
N TYR A 203 -10.07 -24.29 -18.20
CA TYR A 203 -10.85 -24.49 -19.41
C TYR A 203 -10.23 -25.57 -20.29
N TYR A 204 -11.04 -26.58 -20.64
CA TYR A 204 -10.74 -27.55 -21.68
C TYR A 204 -11.76 -27.40 -22.82
N LYS A 205 -11.33 -27.62 -24.08
CA LYS A 205 -12.19 -27.51 -25.27
C LYS A 205 -13.21 -28.65 -25.32
N SER A 206 -14.22 -28.60 -24.46
CA SER A 206 -15.38 -29.49 -24.45
C SER A 206 -16.62 -28.70 -24.08
N ASP A 207 -17.63 -28.75 -24.95
CA ASP A 207 -18.83 -27.90 -24.87
C ASP A 207 -19.72 -28.19 -23.64
N ASP A 208 -19.54 -29.34 -23.00
CA ASP A 208 -20.31 -29.75 -21.82
C ASP A 208 -19.62 -29.49 -20.48
N THR A 209 -18.41 -28.94 -20.50
CA THR A 209 -17.65 -28.72 -19.26
C THR A 209 -18.26 -27.55 -18.47
N ILE A 210 -18.62 -27.83 -17.22
CA ILE A 210 -18.98 -26.81 -16.23
C ILE A 210 -17.73 -26.48 -15.44
N LEU A 211 -17.29 -25.23 -15.47
CA LEU A 211 -16.12 -24.77 -14.72
C LEU A 211 -16.56 -24.28 -13.35
N ASN A 212 -16.15 -24.95 -12.27
CA ASN A 212 -16.45 -24.47 -10.93
C ASN A 212 -15.57 -23.25 -10.60
N ILE A 213 -16.15 -22.21 -10.00
CA ILE A 213 -15.40 -21.08 -9.43
C ILE A 213 -15.16 -21.39 -7.97
N ASN A 214 -13.90 -21.69 -7.63
CA ASN A 214 -13.51 -22.14 -6.31
C ASN A 214 -12.96 -20.97 -5.49
N THR A 215 -13.33 -20.90 -4.20
CA THR A 215 -12.57 -20.09 -3.24
C THR A 215 -11.29 -20.85 -2.87
N ILE A 216 -10.15 -20.34 -3.32
CA ILE A 216 -8.85 -21.01 -3.16
C ILE A 216 -8.10 -20.58 -1.90
N LYS A 217 -8.41 -19.39 -1.36
CA LYS A 217 -7.77 -18.85 -0.15
C LYS A 217 -8.67 -17.82 0.53
N ILE A 218 -8.66 -17.79 1.85
CA ILE A 218 -9.25 -16.72 2.65
C ILE A 218 -8.19 -16.20 3.61
N ASP A 219 -7.87 -14.90 3.53
CA ASP A 219 -7.00 -14.22 4.48
C ASP A 219 -7.83 -13.24 5.33
N LEU A 220 -7.49 -13.13 6.61
CA LEU A 220 -8.05 -12.14 7.52
C LEU A 220 -6.95 -11.16 7.93
N ILE A 221 -7.17 -9.88 7.68
CA ILE A 221 -6.28 -8.79 8.08
C ILE A 221 -6.87 -8.14 9.33
N ASP A 222 -6.14 -8.23 10.43
CA ASP A 222 -6.45 -7.52 11.68
C ASP A 222 -5.76 -6.15 11.68
N SER A 223 -6.56 -5.08 11.81
CA SER A 223 -6.06 -3.71 11.76
C SER A 223 -5.09 -3.38 12.89
N LYS A 224 -5.17 -4.08 14.04
CA LYS A 224 -4.35 -3.75 15.23
C LYS A 224 -2.88 -4.10 15.08
N ASN A 225 -2.56 -5.13 14.30
CA ASN A 225 -1.20 -5.66 14.17
C ASN A 225 -0.50 -5.22 12.87
N ILE A 226 -1.23 -4.55 11.98
CA ILE A 226 -0.81 -4.37 10.59
C ILE A 226 0.40 -3.44 10.45
N LEU A 227 0.52 -2.41 11.30
CA LEU A 227 1.67 -1.51 11.27
C LEU A 227 2.97 -2.23 11.60
N SER A 228 2.94 -3.19 12.54
CA SER A 228 4.08 -4.04 12.88
C SER A 228 4.46 -4.99 11.74
N VAL A 229 3.45 -5.57 11.06
CA VAL A 229 3.65 -6.43 9.88
C VAL A 229 4.33 -5.64 8.75
N ILE A 230 3.76 -4.51 8.35
CA ILE A 230 4.32 -3.66 7.28
C ILE A 230 5.73 -3.18 7.63
N SER A 231 5.96 -2.82 8.90
CA SER A 231 7.29 -2.40 9.38
C SER A 231 8.33 -3.52 9.25
N ARG A 232 7.94 -4.76 9.54
CA ARG A 232 8.80 -5.95 9.42
C ARG A 232 9.15 -6.27 7.98
N ASP A 233 8.16 -6.24 7.09
CA ASP A 233 8.37 -6.45 5.67
C ASP A 233 9.34 -5.40 5.11
N PHE A 234 9.15 -4.14 5.49
CA PHE A 234 10.07 -3.06 5.15
C PHE A 234 11.50 -3.33 5.64
N LEU A 235 11.73 -3.71 6.91
CA LEU A 235 13.09 -3.96 7.40
C LEU A 235 13.76 -5.14 6.72
N ASN A 236 13.02 -6.20 6.45
CA ASN A 236 13.54 -7.35 5.73
C ASN A 236 13.97 -6.91 4.33
N LYS A 237 13.09 -6.19 3.62
CA LYS A 237 13.41 -5.69 2.29
C LYS A 237 14.58 -4.72 2.27
N TYR A 238 14.67 -3.89 3.31
CA TYR A 238 15.74 -2.93 3.47
C TYR A 238 17.10 -3.59 3.71
N LYS A 239 17.16 -4.71 4.44
CA LYS A 239 18.39 -5.50 4.60
C LYS A 239 18.92 -5.97 3.24
N ASP A 240 18.02 -6.43 2.38
CA ASP A 240 18.37 -6.97 1.07
C ASP A 240 18.68 -5.89 0.03
N ASN A 241 18.03 -4.73 0.11
CA ASN A 241 18.02 -3.71 -0.95
C ASN A 241 18.43 -2.30 -0.50
N LYS A 242 19.23 -2.18 0.57
CA LYS A 242 19.65 -0.91 1.18
C LYS A 242 20.07 0.16 0.16
N ASN A 243 20.92 -0.19 -0.81
CA ASN A 243 21.45 0.77 -1.79
C ASN A 243 20.36 1.28 -2.75
N SER A 244 19.44 0.41 -3.17
CA SER A 244 18.32 0.80 -4.03
C SER A 244 17.39 1.77 -3.31
N ILE A 245 17.05 1.48 -2.05
CA ILE A 245 16.19 2.33 -1.22
C ILE A 245 16.86 3.69 -0.96
N LYS A 246 18.17 3.70 -0.66
CA LYS A 246 18.97 4.93 -0.56
C LYS A 246 18.89 5.78 -1.81
N ASN A 247 19.12 5.16 -2.96
CA ASN A 247 19.14 5.86 -4.24
C ASN A 247 17.77 6.41 -4.61
N TYR A 248 16.69 5.68 -4.31
CA TYR A 248 15.33 6.17 -4.47
C TYR A 248 15.09 7.45 -3.66
N PHE A 249 15.40 7.45 -2.35
CA PHE A 249 15.18 8.61 -1.50
C PHE A 249 16.03 9.83 -1.89
N LYS A 250 17.26 9.58 -2.38
CA LYS A 250 18.09 10.64 -2.99
C LYS A 250 17.44 11.22 -4.25
N LYS A 251 16.90 10.36 -5.13
CA LYS A 251 16.32 10.75 -6.41
C LYS A 251 15.10 11.66 -6.24
N ILE A 252 14.24 11.36 -5.26
CA ILE A 252 13.09 12.20 -4.95
C ILE A 252 13.45 13.45 -4.11
N ASN A 253 14.74 13.82 -4.03
CA ASN A 253 15.30 14.94 -3.26
C ASN A 253 14.96 14.90 -1.75
N ARG A 254 14.99 13.71 -1.14
CA ARG A 254 14.70 13.51 0.29
C ARG A 254 15.87 12.88 1.03
N ASP A 255 17.02 13.56 0.99
CA ASP A 255 18.21 13.13 1.72
C ASP A 255 17.93 12.95 3.22
N GLY A 256 18.45 11.87 3.79
CA GLY A 256 18.26 11.52 5.20
C GLY A 256 16.93 10.85 5.54
N LEU A 257 15.94 10.83 4.64
CA LEU A 257 14.63 10.20 4.88
C LEU A 257 14.74 8.71 5.25
N GLU A 258 15.71 8.00 4.67
CA GLU A 258 16.02 6.60 5.00
C GLU A 258 16.23 6.37 6.50
N ILE A 259 16.98 7.25 7.18
CA ILE A 259 17.27 7.09 8.60
C ILE A 259 15.99 7.23 9.42
N TYR A 260 15.12 8.18 9.06
CA TYR A 260 13.83 8.40 9.72
C TYR A 260 12.89 7.22 9.53
N ILE A 261 12.77 6.72 8.30
CA ILE A 261 11.95 5.55 7.99
C ILE A 261 12.46 4.33 8.76
N LYS A 262 13.78 4.12 8.78
CA LYS A 262 14.40 3.06 9.56
C LYS A 262 14.14 3.22 11.06
N ALA A 263 14.23 4.44 11.60
CA ALA A 263 13.93 4.74 12.99
C ALA A 263 12.49 4.37 13.32
N CYS A 264 11.53 4.86 12.52
CA CYS A 264 10.12 4.59 12.68
C CYS A 264 9.85 3.09 12.72
N SER A 265 10.41 2.33 11.77
CA SER A 265 10.16 0.89 11.71
C SER A 265 10.68 0.14 12.94
N ILE A 266 11.86 0.49 13.44
CA ILE A 266 12.41 -0.11 14.65
C ILE A 266 11.58 0.25 15.89
N MET A 267 11.09 1.48 15.96
CA MET A 267 10.28 1.95 17.08
C MET A 267 8.90 1.31 17.08
N VAL A 268 8.29 1.10 15.90
CA VAL A 268 7.04 0.33 15.75
C VAL A 268 7.24 -1.09 16.28
N GLN A 269 8.36 -1.75 15.98
CA GLN A 269 8.62 -3.12 16.43
C GLN A 269 9.00 -3.24 17.91
N SER A 270 9.38 -2.12 18.54
CA SER A 270 9.82 -2.07 19.93
C SER A 270 8.78 -1.43 20.85
N ASP A 271 7.61 -1.08 20.31
CA ASP A 271 6.53 -0.38 21.01
C ASP A 271 6.96 0.94 21.67
N ILE A 272 7.91 1.64 21.04
CA ILE A 272 8.45 2.93 21.49
C ILE A 272 7.58 4.05 20.90
N ILE A 273 6.29 4.02 21.22
CA ILE A 273 5.25 4.81 20.55
C ILE A 273 5.45 6.32 20.70
N PRO A 274 5.70 6.87 21.90
CA PRO A 274 5.85 8.31 22.06
C PRO A 274 6.96 8.89 21.17
N TYR A 275 8.09 8.19 21.09
CA TYR A 275 9.21 8.63 20.28
C TYR A 275 8.95 8.43 18.78
N LEU A 276 8.29 7.34 18.39
CA LEU A 276 7.83 7.15 17.01
C LEU A 276 6.96 8.34 16.55
N LEU A 277 5.98 8.74 17.37
CA LEU A 277 5.09 9.85 17.05
C LEU A 277 5.87 11.16 16.87
N TYR A 278 6.85 11.41 17.75
CA TYR A 278 7.77 12.54 17.62
C TYR A 278 8.54 12.53 16.29
N VAL A 279 9.07 11.38 15.90
CA VAL A 279 9.81 11.23 14.64
C VAL A 279 8.91 11.49 13.44
N ILE A 280 7.70 10.95 13.46
CA ILE A 280 6.74 11.11 12.37
C ILE A 280 6.33 12.57 12.23
N ASP A 281 5.95 13.22 13.32
CA ASP A 281 5.50 14.62 13.33
C ASP A 281 6.57 15.58 12.81
N ASN A 282 7.84 15.37 13.18
CA ASN A 282 8.96 16.20 12.72
C ASN A 282 9.33 15.98 11.25
N LYS A 283 8.93 14.86 10.62
CA LYS A 283 9.30 14.50 9.25
C LYS A 283 8.14 14.17 8.33
N HIS A 284 6.91 14.51 8.72
CA HIS A 284 5.71 14.18 7.97
C HIS A 284 5.72 14.71 6.52
N GLN A 285 6.25 15.92 6.31
CA GLN A 285 6.38 16.50 4.96
C GLN A 285 7.26 15.62 4.06
N CYS A 286 8.24 14.93 4.65
CA CYS A 286 9.11 14.00 3.95
C CYS A 286 8.41 12.67 3.61
N PHE A 287 7.21 12.38 4.12
CA PHE A 287 6.41 11.20 3.73
C PHE A 287 5.35 11.50 2.66
N ASN A 288 5.11 12.76 2.32
CA ASN A 288 4.14 13.16 1.29
C ASN A 288 4.75 13.01 -0.11
N ILE A 289 4.90 11.77 -0.57
CA ILE A 289 5.27 11.44 -1.96
C ILE A 289 3.96 11.29 -2.72
N ASP A 290 3.75 12.14 -3.73
CA ASP A 290 2.66 11.98 -4.68
C ASP A 290 2.98 10.76 -5.55
N GLN A 291 2.24 9.69 -5.29
CA GLN A 291 2.39 8.44 -6.03
C GLN A 291 1.54 8.55 -7.29
N GLU A 292 2.20 8.75 -8.43
CA GLU A 292 1.55 8.71 -9.74
C GLU A 292 1.38 7.25 -10.17
N ASN A 293 0.26 6.92 -10.79
CA ASN A 293 -0.01 5.59 -11.35
C ASN A 293 -0.21 5.65 -12.87
N ASN A 294 0.31 6.71 -13.50
CA ASN A 294 0.40 6.81 -14.94
C ASN A 294 1.82 6.39 -15.34
N PHE A 295 1.94 5.48 -16.30
CA PHE A 295 3.22 5.14 -16.90
C PHE A 295 3.36 5.86 -18.24
N SER A 296 4.60 6.15 -18.62
CA SER A 296 4.92 6.73 -19.92
C SER A 296 5.13 5.63 -20.96
N ILE A 297 4.81 5.92 -22.21
CA ILE A 297 4.94 5.00 -23.34
C ILE A 297 5.72 5.73 -24.44
N THR A 298 6.77 5.09 -24.95
CA THR A 298 7.53 5.54 -26.12
C THR A 298 7.48 4.45 -27.18
N ILE A 299 7.01 4.79 -28.38
CA ILE A 299 6.82 3.85 -29.49
C ILE A 299 7.88 4.12 -30.56
N LYS A 300 8.60 3.07 -30.99
CA LYS A 300 9.51 3.09 -32.13
C LYS A 300 9.06 2.06 -33.16
N ASN A 301 8.91 2.47 -34.42
CA ASN A 301 8.42 1.63 -35.50
C ASN A 301 9.54 1.34 -36.50
N ASP A 302 9.97 0.09 -36.54
CA ASP A 302 11.03 -0.43 -37.41
C ASP A 302 10.42 -1.34 -38.51
N GLY A 303 9.34 -0.87 -39.14
CA GLY A 303 8.64 -1.58 -40.21
C GLY A 303 7.67 -2.64 -39.67
N ASN A 304 8.13 -3.90 -39.62
CA ASN A 304 7.34 -5.05 -39.12
C ASN A 304 7.45 -5.24 -37.60
N LEU A 305 8.39 -4.55 -36.96
CA LEU A 305 8.60 -4.55 -35.52
C LEU A 305 8.21 -3.18 -34.96
N ILE A 306 7.37 -3.18 -33.93
CA ILE A 306 7.04 -2.00 -33.14
C ILE A 306 7.58 -2.23 -31.72
N ASN A 307 8.55 -1.43 -31.32
CA ASN A 307 9.10 -1.44 -29.97
C ASN A 307 8.32 -0.44 -29.09
N VAL A 308 7.69 -0.95 -28.05
CA VAL A 308 6.92 -0.19 -27.06
C VAL A 308 7.73 -0.18 -25.76
N GLN A 309 8.41 0.93 -25.49
CA GLN A 309 9.16 1.13 -24.26
C GLN A 309 8.29 1.84 -23.25
N GLN A 310 8.15 1.27 -22.06
CA GLN A 310 7.30 1.77 -21.00
C GLN A 310 8.11 2.09 -19.77
N ASP A 311 7.82 3.23 -19.14
CA ASP A 311 8.54 3.63 -17.95
C ASP A 311 7.60 4.15 -16.87
N PHE A 312 7.86 3.70 -15.65
CA PHE A 312 7.11 4.09 -14.47
C PHE A 312 7.56 5.46 -13.93
N PRO A 313 6.69 6.19 -13.23
CA PRO A 313 7.07 7.43 -12.59
C PRO A 313 8.06 7.15 -11.45
N ASP A 314 8.96 8.09 -11.19
CA ASP A 314 9.99 7.91 -10.17
C ASP A 314 9.43 7.69 -8.77
N SER A 315 8.21 8.17 -8.49
CA SER A 315 7.54 7.98 -7.20
C SER A 315 7.21 6.53 -6.89
N ILE A 316 7.12 5.63 -7.87
CA ILE A 316 6.84 4.21 -7.67
C ILE A 316 8.01 3.27 -7.96
N LYS A 317 9.17 3.81 -8.40
CA LYS A 317 10.40 3.06 -8.70
C LYS A 317 11.16 2.63 -7.43
N ILE A 318 10.45 1.98 -6.52
CA ILE A 318 10.97 1.34 -5.31
C ILE A 318 10.17 0.06 -5.07
N ASN A 319 10.63 -0.78 -4.17
CA ASN A 319 9.88 -1.95 -3.72
C ASN A 319 8.58 -1.56 -2.99
N ILE A 320 7.57 -2.42 -3.09
CA ILE A 320 6.24 -2.23 -2.53
C ILE A 320 6.25 -2.07 -1.01
N GLU A 321 7.12 -2.79 -0.31
CA GLU A 321 7.25 -2.77 1.14
C GLU A 321 7.63 -1.36 1.63
N SER A 322 8.45 -0.64 0.86
CA SER A 322 8.81 0.75 1.15
C SER A 322 7.65 1.72 0.94
N LEU A 323 6.86 1.54 -0.12
CA LEU A 323 5.67 2.37 -0.36
C LEU A 323 4.61 2.14 0.72
N ALA A 324 4.29 0.88 0.99
CA ALA A 324 3.35 0.48 2.04
C ALA A 324 3.73 1.06 3.40
N PHE A 325 5.02 1.04 3.74
CA PHE A 325 5.48 1.61 4.98
C PHE A 325 5.39 3.14 5.01
N ILE A 326 5.74 3.84 3.92
CA ILE A 326 5.59 5.30 3.83
C ILE A 326 4.12 5.72 3.98
N ASP A 327 3.20 5.03 3.30
CA ASP A 327 1.77 5.31 3.38
C ASP A 327 1.21 5.02 4.78
N SER A 328 1.74 3.98 5.44
CA SER A 328 1.42 3.66 6.83
C SER A 328 1.85 4.77 7.79
N LEU A 329 3.04 5.34 7.61
CA LEU A 329 3.49 6.48 8.42
C LEU A 329 2.62 7.72 8.17
N ARG A 330 2.16 7.93 6.93
CA ARG A 330 1.20 8.99 6.60
C ARG A 330 -0.14 8.77 7.28
N ALA A 331 -0.64 7.54 7.32
CA ALA A 331 -1.87 7.16 8.03
C ALA A 331 -1.80 7.51 9.53
N VAL A 332 -0.68 7.16 10.16
CA VAL A 332 -0.41 7.44 11.57
C VAL A 332 -0.34 8.95 11.81
N TYR A 333 0.38 9.69 10.97
CA TYR A 333 0.46 11.16 11.05
C TYR A 333 -0.91 11.84 10.95
N ASN A 334 -1.70 11.49 9.93
CA ASN A 334 -3.02 12.08 9.72
C ASN A 334 -4.02 11.77 10.84
N SER A 335 -3.75 10.75 11.65
CA SER A 335 -4.56 10.38 12.81
C SER A 335 -4.21 11.16 14.09
N MET A 336 -3.10 11.91 14.10
CA MET A 336 -2.70 12.70 15.27
C MET A 336 -3.57 13.96 15.39
N LYS A 337 -4.11 14.22 16.60
CA LYS A 337 -4.99 15.38 16.86
C LYS A 337 -4.21 16.67 17.13
N SER A 338 -3.00 16.57 17.67
CA SER A 338 -2.16 17.72 18.02
C SER A 338 -0.73 17.55 17.50
N HIS A 339 -0.28 18.52 16.70
CA HIS A 339 1.10 18.62 16.23
C HIS A 339 1.91 19.50 17.21
N ASN A 340 3.15 19.14 17.51
CA ASN A 340 4.10 19.86 18.39
C ASN A 340 3.93 19.77 19.93
N LYS A 341 2.87 19.16 20.47
CA LYS A 341 2.75 18.84 21.91
C LYS A 341 2.06 17.49 22.08
N TYR A 342 2.83 16.42 22.32
CA TYR A 342 2.27 15.07 22.38
C TYR A 342 1.49 14.87 23.69
N ASN A 343 0.19 15.15 23.63
CA ASN A 343 -0.70 14.90 24.76
C ASN A 343 -0.70 13.41 25.09
N ILE A 344 -0.51 13.06 26.35
CA ILE A 344 -0.54 11.68 26.84
C ILE A 344 -1.82 10.94 26.40
N LYS A 345 -2.96 11.65 26.35
CA LYS A 345 -4.23 11.09 25.87
C LYS A 345 -4.17 10.72 24.39
N ASP A 346 -3.59 11.57 23.54
CA ASP A 346 -3.49 11.29 22.11
C ASP A 346 -2.54 10.13 21.84
N ILE A 347 -1.47 10.00 22.65
CA ILE A 347 -0.60 8.83 22.62
C ILE A 347 -1.39 7.56 22.97
N TYR A 348 -2.25 7.60 23.99
CA TYR A 348 -3.12 6.46 24.31
C TYR A 348 -4.06 6.11 23.18
N ASP A 349 -4.78 7.11 22.64
CA ASP A 349 -5.73 6.91 21.54
C ASP A 349 -5.00 6.25 20.36
N LEU A 350 -3.83 6.77 19.95
CA LEU A 350 -3.03 6.23 18.84
C LEU A 350 -2.47 4.83 19.14
N THR A 351 -2.11 4.54 20.39
CA THR A 351 -1.65 3.21 20.79
C THR A 351 -2.75 2.17 20.60
N ASP A 352 -3.95 2.47 21.09
CA ASP A 352 -5.11 1.59 20.98
C ASP A 352 -5.55 1.39 19.52
N ILE A 353 -5.23 2.32 18.62
CA ILE A 353 -5.56 2.27 17.18
C ILE A 353 -4.53 1.45 16.37
N PHE A 354 -3.24 1.71 16.59
CA PHE A 354 -2.18 1.30 15.65
C PHE A 354 -1.26 0.20 16.18
N PHE A 355 -1.36 -0.13 17.47
CA PHE A 355 -0.41 -1.00 18.15
C PHE A 355 -1.13 -2.14 18.88
N GLY A 356 -0.52 -3.32 18.81
CA GLY A 356 -1.27 -4.55 18.60
C GLY A 356 -1.69 -5.33 19.84
N SER A 357 -0.94 -5.29 20.94
CA SER A 357 -1.26 -6.14 22.10
C SER A 357 -1.75 -5.33 23.30
N ASP A 358 -2.76 -5.89 23.99
CA ASP A 358 -3.26 -5.33 25.25
C ASP A 358 -2.13 -5.21 26.30
N SER A 359 -1.11 -6.07 26.22
CA SER A 359 0.10 -5.98 27.05
C SER A 359 0.95 -4.75 26.74
N ASP A 360 1.17 -4.41 25.47
CA ASP A 360 2.00 -3.25 25.08
C ASP A 360 1.27 -1.96 25.44
N ILE A 361 -0.04 -1.94 25.21
CA ILE A 361 -0.94 -0.87 25.65
C ILE A 361 -0.85 -0.68 27.17
N THR A 362 -0.92 -1.76 27.94
CA THR A 362 -0.85 -1.71 29.42
C THR A 362 0.52 -1.25 29.90
N PHE A 363 1.59 -1.76 29.30
CA PHE A 363 2.96 -1.36 29.59
C PHE A 363 3.15 0.14 29.36
N LEU A 364 2.76 0.66 28.18
CA LEU A 364 2.84 2.08 27.87
C LEU A 364 1.97 2.93 28.82
N LYS A 365 0.77 2.44 29.17
CA LYS A 365 -0.12 3.04 30.18
C LYS A 365 0.57 3.21 31.53
N ASN A 366 1.29 2.20 31.99
CA ASN A 366 2.08 2.29 33.22
C ASN A 366 3.25 3.26 33.09
N GLU A 367 3.95 3.25 31.96
CA GLU A 367 5.12 4.10 31.76
C GLU A 367 4.78 5.59 31.70
N LEU A 368 3.69 5.95 31.03
CA LEU A 368 3.17 7.32 30.98
C LEU A 368 2.67 7.80 32.34
N LYS A 369 2.00 6.92 33.11
CA LYS A 369 1.55 7.23 34.48
C LYS A 369 2.72 7.51 35.42
N ASN A 370 3.79 6.73 35.32
CA ASN A 370 4.99 6.91 36.15
C ASN A 370 5.64 8.27 35.90
N ILE A 371 5.72 8.70 34.63
CA ILE A 371 6.31 9.99 34.28
C ILE A 371 5.41 11.15 34.68
N LYS A 372 4.09 11.04 34.48
CA LYS A 372 3.14 12.07 34.94
C LYS A 372 3.25 12.33 36.45
N ASN A 373 3.57 11.30 37.23
CA ASN A 373 3.73 11.41 38.68
C ASN A 373 5.13 11.86 39.10
N ASN A 374 5.99 12.31 38.17
CA ASN A 374 7.38 12.69 38.44
C ASN A 374 8.16 11.64 39.26
N LYS A 375 7.85 10.35 39.08
CA LYS A 375 8.68 9.28 39.65
C LYS A 375 10.00 9.28 38.87
N MET A 376 10.97 10.04 39.35
CA MET A 376 12.29 10.16 38.75
C MET A 376 12.89 8.77 38.53
N ARG A 377 13.26 8.47 37.28
CA ARG A 377 13.80 7.18 36.88
C ARG A 377 15.32 7.16 36.94
N THR A 378 15.97 8.31 36.75
CA THR A 378 17.44 8.37 36.61
C THR A 378 18.14 9.48 37.40
N HIS A 379 17.52 10.11 38.41
CA HIS A 379 18.22 11.19 39.15
C HIS A 379 19.52 10.68 39.82
N GLY A 380 20.65 11.29 39.45
CA GLY A 380 21.95 11.12 40.11
C GLY A 380 22.78 9.89 39.71
N ARG A 381 22.33 9.05 38.77
CA ARG A 381 23.15 7.93 38.27
C ARG A 381 23.91 8.35 37.02
N TYR A 382 25.22 8.06 37.01
CA TYR A 382 26.03 8.04 35.79
C TYR A 382 25.23 7.28 34.71
N ILE A 383 24.86 7.97 33.62
CA ILE A 383 24.13 7.33 32.53
C ILE A 383 25.13 6.45 31.80
N ASP A 384 25.06 5.15 32.08
CA ASP A 384 25.84 4.18 31.32
C ASP A 384 25.23 4.03 29.93
N LEU A 385 25.92 4.58 28.94
CA LEU A 385 25.54 4.46 27.53
C LEU A 385 25.54 3.01 27.05
N SER A 386 26.23 2.09 27.75
CA SER A 386 26.18 0.65 27.47
C SER A 386 24.78 0.08 27.72
N GLU A 387 24.04 0.65 28.67
CA GLU A 387 22.67 0.24 29.01
C GLU A 387 21.59 1.05 28.30
N PHE A 388 21.97 2.05 27.50
CA PHE A 388 21.05 2.99 26.85
C PHE A 388 19.93 2.24 26.12
N THR A 389 20.26 1.31 25.23
CA THR A 389 19.26 0.58 24.43
C THR A 389 18.30 -0.23 25.29
N ARG A 390 18.80 -0.86 26.37
CA ARG A 390 17.96 -1.64 27.29
C ARG A 390 16.97 -0.73 28.00
N ASN A 391 17.47 0.36 28.57
CA ASN A 391 16.64 1.30 29.33
C ASN A 391 15.66 2.04 28.42
N PHE A 392 16.09 2.43 27.22
CA PHE A 392 15.23 3.08 26.22
C PHE A 392 14.04 2.20 25.84
N LYS A 393 14.25 0.91 25.59
CA LYS A 393 13.15 -0.05 25.35
C LYS A 393 12.29 -0.29 26.59
N ALA A 394 12.93 -0.57 27.74
CA ALA A 394 12.26 -0.88 29.00
C ALA A 394 11.38 0.28 29.53
N HIS A 395 11.57 1.48 29.00
CA HIS A 395 10.80 2.67 29.36
C HIS A 395 10.01 3.27 28.19
N ALA A 396 9.73 2.51 27.14
CA ALA A 396 8.95 2.95 25.97
C ALA A 396 9.50 4.24 25.31
N GLY A 397 10.82 4.45 25.36
CA GLY A 397 11.50 5.63 24.86
C GLY A 397 11.41 6.87 25.75
N LEU A 398 10.82 6.75 26.94
CA LEU A 398 10.56 7.85 27.84
C LEU A 398 11.59 7.89 28.98
N LEU A 399 12.80 8.38 28.67
CA LEU A 399 13.86 8.58 29.64
C LEU A 399 13.98 10.05 30.02
N ASP A 400 14.15 10.34 31.32
CA ASP A 400 14.14 11.70 31.90
C ASP A 400 15.11 12.69 31.23
N TYR A 401 16.20 12.20 30.62
CA TYR A 401 17.21 13.04 29.99
C TYR A 401 16.92 13.37 28.52
N ILE A 402 16.01 12.65 27.85
CA ILE A 402 15.60 12.89 26.45
C ILE A 402 14.14 13.33 26.31
N CYS A 403 13.35 13.28 27.38
CA CYS A 403 12.01 13.85 27.39
C CYS A 403 11.68 14.56 28.71
N ASN A 404 10.92 15.64 28.62
CA ASN A 404 10.30 16.32 29.74
C ASN A 404 8.77 16.15 29.65
N VAL A 405 8.08 16.23 30.78
CA VAL A 405 6.61 16.34 30.81
C VAL A 405 6.19 17.67 31.39
N ASP A 406 5.41 18.41 30.61
CA ASP A 406 4.77 19.65 31.01
C ASP A 406 3.27 19.56 30.70
N SER A 407 2.43 19.82 31.70
CA SER A 407 0.98 20.00 31.50
C SER A 407 0.29 18.84 30.73
N ASN A 408 0.67 17.59 31.04
CA ASN A 408 0.23 16.35 30.35
C ASN A 408 0.71 16.18 28.90
N CYS A 409 1.69 16.97 28.46
CA CYS A 409 2.35 16.82 27.18
C CYS A 409 3.77 16.31 27.37
N ILE A 410 4.25 15.48 26.44
CA ILE A 410 5.65 15.08 26.36
C ILE A 410 6.38 15.99 25.37
N GLU A 411 7.55 16.47 25.78
CA GLU A 411 8.49 17.20 24.92
C GLU A 411 9.79 16.43 24.81
N PHE A 412 10.19 16.06 23.59
CA PHE A 412 11.46 15.38 23.33
C PHE A 412 12.57 16.38 23.03
N LYS A 413 13.77 16.11 23.53
CA LYS A 413 14.95 16.96 23.34
C LYS A 413 16.19 16.14 23.00
N THR A 414 17.12 16.76 22.28
CA THR A 414 18.48 16.22 22.13
C THR A 414 19.19 16.33 23.47
N ALA A 415 19.80 15.24 23.93
CA ALA A 415 20.58 15.23 25.16
C ALA A 415 22.09 15.19 24.88
N SER A 416 22.89 15.70 25.81
CA SER A 416 24.34 15.48 25.84
C SER A 416 24.67 14.66 27.08
N VAL A 417 25.24 13.48 26.90
CA VAL A 417 25.60 12.56 27.98
C VAL A 417 27.05 12.11 27.75
N ASN A 418 27.93 12.33 28.72
CA ASN A 418 29.35 11.98 28.64
C ASN A 418 30.02 12.50 27.35
N ASN A 419 29.77 13.77 26.99
CA ASN A 419 30.23 14.42 25.75
C ASN A 419 29.75 13.77 24.44
N LYS A 420 28.79 12.84 24.49
CA LYS A 420 28.11 12.30 23.32
C LYS A 420 26.73 12.91 23.19
N LYS A 421 26.44 13.38 21.98
CA LYS A 421 25.11 13.84 21.60
C LYS A 421 24.21 12.62 21.38
N ILE A 422 23.11 12.55 22.11
CA ILE A 422 22.06 11.56 21.94
C ILE A 422 20.99 12.22 21.06
N ASP A 423 21.09 11.97 19.75
CA ASP A 423 20.12 12.38 18.74
C ASP A 423 19.59 11.16 17.97
N MET A 424 18.80 11.42 16.90
CA MET A 424 18.17 10.38 16.08
C MET A 424 19.17 9.35 15.55
N ASP A 425 20.31 9.81 15.04
CA ASP A 425 21.32 8.93 14.45
C ASP A 425 21.89 8.01 15.53
N PHE A 426 22.25 8.56 16.69
CA PHE A 426 22.70 7.77 17.84
C PHE A 426 21.66 6.72 18.27
N ILE A 427 20.38 7.12 18.38
CA ILE A 427 19.29 6.23 18.82
C ILE A 427 19.09 5.10 17.81
N VAL A 428 19.01 5.44 16.52
CA VAL A 428 18.87 4.44 15.44
C VAL A 428 20.05 3.49 15.44
N GLU A 429 21.28 3.98 15.48
CA GLU A 429 22.47 3.12 15.52
C GLU A 429 22.47 2.18 16.73
N SER A 430 22.11 2.69 17.89
CA SER A 430 22.06 1.92 19.15
C SER A 430 20.97 0.85 19.13
N LEU A 431 19.79 1.17 18.59
CA LEU A 431 18.69 0.22 18.47
C LEU A 431 18.94 -0.81 17.37
N VAL A 432 19.54 -0.42 16.25
CA VAL A 432 19.90 -1.32 15.13
C VAL A 432 20.86 -2.40 15.61
N ARG A 433 21.91 -2.03 16.36
CA ARG A 433 22.86 -3.02 16.92
C ARG A 433 22.17 -4.06 17.79
N SER A 434 21.04 -3.71 18.42
CA SER A 434 20.28 -4.64 19.27
C SER A 434 19.28 -5.53 18.50
N HIS A 435 18.68 -5.03 17.42
CA HIS A 435 17.69 -5.75 16.61
C HIS A 435 18.30 -6.57 15.47
N VAL A 436 19.50 -6.17 15.04
CA VAL A 436 20.26 -6.82 13.97
C VAL A 436 21.41 -7.61 14.60
N LYS A 437 21.19 -8.27 15.74
CA LYS A 437 22.13 -9.30 16.18
C LYS A 437 22.28 -10.31 15.03
N LEU A 438 23.52 -10.43 14.56
CA LEU A 438 24.03 -11.49 13.70
C LEU A 438 23.58 -12.86 14.20
#